data_AF-A0A0B1SD17-F1
#
_entry.id   AF-A0A0B1SD17-F1
#
_cell.length_a   1.000
_cell.length_b   1.000
_cell.length_c   1.000
_cell.angle_alpha   90.00
_cell.angle_beta   90.00
_cell.angle_gamma   90.00
#
_symmetry.space_group_name_H-M   'P 1'
#
loop_
_entity.id
_entity.type
_entity.pdbx_description
1 polymer ?
#
loop_
_entity_poly.entity_id
_entity_poly.type
_entity_poly.pdbx_seq_one_letter_code
_entity_poly.pdbx_strand_id
1 'polypeptide(L)'
;MCFTLQVVLKLDLSEDTIRAAIQEIISNDSYKKNALRMSKLMREKPFSAEQRLIKWTNFAVENGVLDVLHVEGSRLNSIVYFNLDVIAAAIGALLLLIIIVVRLCKLVISHFRVKKLKEN
;
A
#
# COMPACT_ATOMS: atom_id res chain seq x y z
N MET A 1 2.07 -21.77 16.75
CA MET A 1 1.45 -20.57 17.32
C MET A 1 2.05 -19.37 16.60
N CYS A 2 1.57 -19.17 15.38
CA CYS A 2 2.07 -18.23 14.40
C CYS A 2 1.41 -16.86 14.64
N PHE A 3 2.22 -15.80 14.64
CA PHE A 3 1.81 -14.46 14.22
C PHE A 3 0.57 -13.83 14.88
N THR A 4 0.56 -13.71 16.21
CA THR A 4 -0.33 -12.78 16.95
C THR A 4 -0.08 -11.29 16.64
N LEU A 5 0.87 -10.94 15.75
CA LEU A 5 1.33 -9.57 15.52
C LEU A 5 0.72 -8.87 14.29
N GLN A 6 -0.28 -9.44 13.62
CA GLN A 6 -0.76 -8.85 12.37
C GLN A 6 -2.00 -7.95 12.51
N VAL A 7 -2.71 -7.92 13.64
CA VAL A 7 -4.10 -7.47 13.58
C VAL A 7 -4.61 -6.75 14.83
N VAL A 8 -3.91 -5.71 15.27
CA VAL A 8 -4.64 -4.57 15.88
C VAL A 8 -5.33 -3.86 14.71
N LEU A 9 -6.47 -4.45 14.31
CA LEU A 9 -7.31 -4.09 13.18
C LEU A 9 -7.82 -2.65 13.36
N LYS A 10 -7.00 -1.69 12.97
CA LYS A 10 -7.26 -0.54 12.09
C LYS A 10 -8.59 0.26 12.14
N LEU A 11 -9.57 0.03 13.02
CA LEU A 11 -10.89 0.65 12.87
C LEU A 11 -11.69 1.05 14.13
N ASP A 12 -11.21 0.84 15.36
CA ASP A 12 -11.88 1.37 16.57
C ASP A 12 -10.89 2.08 17.51
N LEU A 13 -10.43 3.25 17.08
CA LEU A 13 -9.70 4.21 17.92
C LEU A 13 -10.70 4.96 18.82
N SER A 14 -11.40 4.25 19.71
CA SER A 14 -12.19 4.89 20.78
C SER A 14 -11.26 5.38 21.89
N GLU A 15 -11.62 6.49 22.57
CA GLU A 15 -10.79 7.10 23.64
C GLU A 15 -10.46 6.07 24.73
N ASP A 16 -11.43 5.20 25.06
CA ASP A 16 -11.29 4.17 26.06
C ASP A 16 -10.28 3.08 25.67
N THR A 17 -10.25 2.68 24.40
CA THR A 17 -9.28 1.69 23.88
C THR A 17 -7.86 2.23 23.92
N ILE A 18 -7.68 3.51 23.57
CA ILE A 18 -6.38 4.18 23.62
C ILE A 18 -5.94 4.36 25.08
N ARG A 19 -6.84 4.76 25.97
CA ARG A 19 -6.56 4.92 27.40
C ARG A 19 -6.19 3.59 28.06
N ALA A 20 -6.90 2.51 27.72
CA ALA A 20 -6.61 1.16 28.19
C ALA A 20 -5.25 0.65 27.67
N ALA A 21 -4.96 0.84 26.37
CA ALA A 21 -3.68 0.47 25.79
C ALA A 21 -2.49 1.25 26.38
N ILE A 22 -2.67 2.55 26.63
CA ILE A 22 -1.65 3.38 27.30
C ILE A 22 -1.46 2.93 28.74
N GLN A 23 -2.53 2.63 29.49
CA GLN A 23 -2.43 2.07 30.83
C GLN A 23 -1.73 0.71 30.84
N GLU A 24 -2.00 -0.15 29.86
CA GLU A 24 -1.32 -1.44 29.72
C GLU A 24 0.18 -1.27 29.44
N ILE A 25 0.56 -0.36 28.53
CA ILE A 25 1.95 -0.06 28.21
C ILE A 25 2.69 0.54 29.43
N ILE A 26 2.03 1.41 30.20
CA ILE A 26 2.60 2.03 31.40
C ILE A 26 2.69 1.03 32.56
N SER A 27 1.68 0.16 32.71
CA SER A 27 1.62 -0.85 33.78
C SER A 27 2.57 -2.01 33.54
N ASN A 28 2.95 -2.29 32.29
CA ASN A 28 3.83 -3.38 31.95
C ASN A 28 5.31 -2.90 31.94
N ASP A 29 6.00 -3.19 33.04
CA ASP A 29 7.40 -2.82 33.28
C ASP A 29 8.38 -3.29 32.18
N SER A 30 8.02 -4.31 31.40
CA SER A 30 8.83 -4.78 30.27
C SER A 30 9.02 -3.70 29.20
N TYR A 31 7.94 -2.98 28.85
CA TYR A 31 7.99 -1.92 27.85
C TYR A 31 8.82 -0.73 28.34
N LYS A 32 8.64 -0.34 29.61
CA LYS A 32 9.44 0.73 30.23
C LYS A 32 10.92 0.37 30.28
N LYS A 33 11.27 -0.87 30.66
CA LYS A 33 12.67 -1.34 30.68
C LYS A 33 13.29 -1.35 29.28
N ASN A 34 12.55 -1.80 28.26
CA ASN A 34 13.02 -1.80 26.88
C ASN A 34 13.18 -0.37 26.32
N ALA A 35 12.24 0.53 26.61
CA ALA A 35 12.34 1.94 26.22
C ALA A 35 13.53 2.64 26.89
N LEU A 36 13.77 2.39 28.18
CA LEU A 36 14.95 2.90 28.89
C LEU A 36 16.25 2.32 28.34
N ARG A 37 16.29 1.01 28.05
CA ARG A 37 17.43 0.37 27.40
C ARG A 37 17.70 0.96 26.02
N MET A 38 16.67 1.19 25.22
CA MET A 38 16.77 1.81 23.90
C MET A 38 17.29 3.26 24.02
N SER A 39 16.74 4.04 24.95
CA SER A 39 17.19 5.41 25.23
C SER A 39 18.67 5.43 25.66
N LYS A 40 19.07 4.49 26.52
CA LYS A 40 20.46 4.31 26.94
C LYS A 40 21.36 3.96 25.75
N LEU A 41 20.98 3.00 24.91
CA LEU A 41 21.71 2.65 23.68
C LEU A 41 21.81 3.81 22.68
N MET A 42 20.77 4.65 22.58
CA MET A 42 20.78 5.84 21.73
C MET A 42 21.72 6.93 22.25
N ARG A 43 21.83 7.09 23.58
CA ARG A 43 22.76 8.03 24.22
C ARG A 43 24.20 7.52 24.26
N GLU A 44 24.38 6.22 24.45
CA GLU A 44 25.67 5.52 24.46
C GLU A 44 26.19 5.19 23.06
N LYS A 45 25.53 5.69 22.01
CA LYS A 45 25.92 5.43 20.63
C LYS A 45 27.37 5.92 20.45
N PRO A 46 28.33 5.03 20.13
CA PRO A 46 29.76 5.31 20.24
C PRO A 46 30.28 6.31 19.20
N PHE A 47 29.44 6.75 18.27
CA PHE A 47 29.77 7.74 17.26
C PHE A 47 28.75 8.88 17.32
N SER A 48 29.27 10.09 17.56
CA SER A 48 28.51 11.34 17.47
C SER A 48 27.77 11.42 16.13
N ALA A 49 26.60 12.06 16.12
CA ALA A 49 25.82 12.29 14.91
C ALA A 49 26.68 12.99 13.83
N GLU A 50 27.54 13.91 14.24
CA GLU A 50 28.47 14.64 13.36
C GLU A 50 29.49 13.69 12.69
N GLN A 51 30.17 12.85 13.47
CA GLN A 51 31.14 11.89 12.92
C GLN A 51 30.48 10.91 11.94
N ARG A 52 29.24 10.52 12.22
CA ARG A 52 28.47 9.64 11.34
C ARG A 52 28.11 10.35 10.03
N LEU A 53 27.70 11.62 10.11
CA LEU A 53 27.42 12.44 8.93
C LEU A 53 28.67 12.58 8.06
N ILE A 54 29.80 12.96 8.66
CA ILE A 54 31.08 13.08 7.94
C ILE A 54 31.46 11.76 7.26
N LYS A 55 31.31 10.62 7.95
CA LYS A 55 31.58 9.30 7.35
C LYS A 55 30.66 8.98 6.17
N TRP A 56 29.35 9.26 6.27
CA TRP A 56 28.41 9.03 5.16
C TRP A 56 28.65 9.99 4.00
N THR A 57 29.00 11.25 4.27
CA THR A 57 29.36 12.23 3.24
C THR A 57 30.64 11.80 2.53
N ASN A 58 31.69 11.42 3.27
CA ASN A 58 32.93 10.92 2.67
C ASN A 58 32.69 9.65 1.87
N PHE A 59 31.87 8.72 2.39
CA PHE A 59 31.47 7.52 1.66
C PHE A 59 30.75 7.86 0.34
N ALA A 60 29.82 8.83 0.36
CA ALA A 60 29.10 9.28 -0.82
C ALA A 60 30.00 10.02 -1.84
N VAL A 61 30.99 10.78 -1.35
CA VAL A 61 31.98 11.45 -2.21
C VAL A 61 32.95 10.43 -2.83
N GLU A 62 33.39 9.44 -2.05
CA GLU A 62 34.39 8.45 -2.46
C GLU A 62 33.82 7.35 -3.36
N ASN A 63 32.56 6.94 -3.13
CA ASN A 63 31.87 5.97 -3.98
C ASN A 63 31.04 6.64 -5.09
N GLY A 64 31.03 7.98 -5.14
CA GLY A 64 30.29 8.76 -6.13
C GLY A 64 28.80 8.42 -6.17
N VAL A 65 28.20 8.59 -7.35
CA VAL A 65 26.83 8.14 -7.59
C VAL A 65 26.81 6.61 -7.53
N LEU A 66 26.31 6.03 -6.44
CA LEU A 66 26.03 4.61 -6.40
C LEU A 66 25.00 4.31 -7.49
N ASP A 67 25.37 3.55 -8.52
CA ASP A 67 24.43 3.10 -9.56
C ASP A 67 23.27 2.29 -8.97
N VAL A 68 23.44 1.70 -7.78
CA VAL A 68 22.40 1.01 -7.01
C VAL A 68 21.47 1.98 -6.26
N LEU A 69 21.92 3.22 -6.03
CA LEU A 69 21.12 4.34 -5.49
C LEU A 69 20.66 5.29 -6.60
N HIS A 70 20.88 4.95 -7.87
CA HIS A 70 20.04 5.51 -8.92
C HIS A 70 18.65 4.98 -8.67
N VAL A 71 17.70 5.91 -8.50
CA VAL A 71 16.28 5.57 -8.43
C VAL A 71 15.93 4.89 -9.75
N GLU A 72 15.93 3.55 -9.75
CA GLU A 72 15.40 2.70 -10.82
C GLU A 72 13.91 2.98 -11.07
N GLY A 73 13.28 3.89 -10.30
CA GLY A 73 12.04 4.57 -10.66
C GLY A 73 12.05 5.21 -12.05
N SER A 74 13.20 5.64 -12.57
CA SER A 74 13.31 6.21 -13.92
C SER A 74 13.56 5.17 -15.02
N ARG A 75 13.98 3.94 -14.67
CA ARG A 75 14.23 2.83 -15.60
C ARG A 75 13.28 1.66 -15.43
N LEU A 76 12.33 1.76 -14.49
CA LEU A 76 11.15 0.94 -14.44
C LEU A 76 10.42 1.13 -15.77
N ASN A 77 10.51 0.09 -16.60
CA ASN A 77 9.87 -0.02 -17.91
C ASN A 77 8.52 0.70 -17.87
N SER A 78 8.28 1.69 -18.73
CA SER A 78 7.05 2.52 -18.70
C SER A 78 5.77 1.68 -18.65
N ILE A 79 5.86 0.43 -19.11
CA ILE A 79 4.86 -0.64 -19.01
C ILE A 79 4.46 -0.97 -17.56
N VAL A 80 5.41 -1.10 -16.64
CA VAL A 80 5.19 -1.35 -15.20
C VAL A 80 4.68 -0.09 -14.50
N TYR A 81 5.17 1.09 -14.91
CA TYR A 81 4.69 2.36 -14.36
C TYR A 81 3.20 2.61 -14.68
N PHE A 82 2.77 2.33 -15.92
CA PHE A 82 1.38 2.54 -16.34
C PHE A 82 0.44 1.35 -16.13
N ASN A 83 0.92 0.19 -15.63
CA ASN A 83 0.11 -1.03 -15.47
C ASN A 83 -0.77 -1.31 -16.69
N LEU A 84 -0.17 -1.38 -17.88
CA LEU A 84 -0.90 -1.52 -19.15
C LEU A 84 -1.89 -2.71 -19.16
N ASP A 85 -1.58 -3.78 -18.43
CA ASP A 85 -2.48 -4.94 -18.26
C ASP A 85 -3.81 -4.54 -17.59
N VAL A 86 -3.77 -3.71 -16.56
CA VAL A 86 -4.96 -3.21 -15.85
C VAL A 86 -5.81 -2.31 -16.75
N ILE A 87 -5.17 -1.43 -17.53
CA ILE A 87 -5.87 -0.54 -18.47
C ILE A 87 -6.52 -1.36 -19.60
N ALA A 88 -5.80 -2.34 -20.15
CA ALA A 88 -6.33 -3.23 -21.19
C ALA A 88 -7.52 -4.05 -20.68
N ALA A 89 -7.42 -4.62 -19.49
CA ALA A 89 -8.53 -5.35 -18.86
C ALA A 89 -9.74 -4.45 -18.60
N ALA A 90 -9.53 -3.21 -18.14
CA ALA A 90 -10.61 -2.24 -17.90
C ALA A 90 -11.34 -1.85 -19.19
N ILE A 91 -10.61 -1.57 -20.28
CA ILE A 91 -11.21 -1.27 -21.59
C ILE A 91 -11.97 -2.49 -22.12
N GLY A 92 -11.39 -3.69 -22.01
CA GLY A 92 -12.05 -4.94 -22.40
C GLY A 92 -13.36 -5.16 -21.65
N ALA A 93 -13.37 -4.97 -20.33
CA ALA A 93 -14.57 -5.07 -19.50
C ALA A 93 -15.65 -4.06 -19.90
N LEU A 94 -15.27 -2.81 -20.18
CA LEU A 94 -16.20 -1.77 -20.64
C LEU A 94 -16.83 -2.13 -21.99
N LEU A 95 -16.02 -2.57 -22.96
CA LEU A 95 -16.50 -3.00 -24.28
C LEU A 95 -17.45 -4.20 -24.18
N LEU A 96 -17.12 -5.19 -23.35
CA LEU A 96 -17.97 -6.34 -23.10
C LEU A 96 -19.33 -5.93 -22.52
N LEU A 97 -19.33 -5.02 -21.54
CA LEU A 97 -20.56 -4.50 -20.94
C LEU A 97 -21.44 -3.81 -22.00
N ILE A 98 -20.85 -2.95 -22.83
CA ILE A 98 -21.57 -2.28 -23.92
C ILE A 98 -22.16 -3.30 -24.90
N ILE A 99 -21.39 -4.32 -25.30
CA ILE A 99 -21.86 -5.38 -26.21
C ILE A 99 -23.06 -6.12 -25.59
N ILE A 100 -22.98 -6.49 -24.31
CA ILE A 100 -24.06 -7.18 -23.60
C ILE A 100 -25.32 -6.31 -23.61
N VAL A 101 -25.21 -5.04 -23.23
CA VAL A 101 -26.35 -4.11 -23.22
C VAL A 101 -26.98 -3.98 -24.61
N VAL A 102 -26.17 -3.77 -25.66
CA VAL A 102 -26.68 -3.66 -27.04
C VAL A 102 -27.37 -4.95 -27.48
N ARG A 103 -26.82 -6.13 -27.14
CA ARG A 103 -27.43 -7.43 -27.46
C ARG A 103 -28.77 -7.59 -26.74
N LEU A 104 -28.83 -7.28 -25.45
CA LEU A 104 -30.07 -7.34 -24.67
C LEU A 104 -31.12 -6.37 -25.22
N CYS A 105 -30.77 -5.12 -25.50
CA CYS A 105 -31.66 -4.15 -26.12
C CYS A 105 -32.20 -4.64 -27.47
N LYS A 106 -31.34 -5.20 -28.33
CA LYS A 106 -31.77 -5.76 -29.63
C LYS A 106 -32.72 -6.94 -29.47
N LEU A 107 -32.46 -7.84 -28.52
CA LEU A 107 -33.32 -8.99 -28.22
C LEU A 107 -34.68 -8.57 -27.68
N VAL A 108 -34.72 -7.58 -26.79
CA VAL A 108 -35.98 -7.03 -26.25
C VAL A 108 -36.79 -6.37 -27.38
N ILE A 109 -36.16 -5.57 -28.23
CA ILE A 109 -36.84 -4.91 -29.36
C ILE A 109 -37.35 -5.93 -30.39
N SER A 110 -36.58 -7.00 -30.69
CA SER A 110 -37.04 -8.04 -31.62
C SER A 110 -38.20 -8.83 -31.02
N HIS A 111 -38.14 -9.19 -29.75
CA HIS A 111 -39.22 -9.89 -29.06
C HIS A 111 -40.51 -9.06 -29.00
N PHE A 112 -40.40 -7.74 -28.76
CA PHE A 112 -41.56 -6.84 -28.78
C PHE A 112 -42.16 -6.68 -30.18
N ARG A 113 -41.33 -6.62 -31.23
CA ARG A 113 -41.78 -6.61 -32.63
C ARG A 113 -42.52 -7.90 -33.02
N VAL A 114 -41.98 -9.05 -32.65
CA VAL A 114 -42.61 -10.36 -32.92
C VAL A 114 -43.95 -10.48 -32.19
N LYS A 115 -44.04 -10.03 -30.94
CA LYS A 115 -45.30 -10.06 -30.19
C LYS A 115 -46.37 -9.16 -30.82
N LYS A 116 -46.00 -7.94 -31.24
CA LYS A 116 -46.92 -7.00 -31.90
C LYS A 116 -47.45 -7.50 -33.25
N LEU A 117 -46.67 -8.28 -34.00
CA LEU A 117 -47.11 -8.90 -35.26
C LEU A 117 -48.06 -10.09 -35.06
N LYS A 118 -48.09 -10.69 -33.87
CA LYS A 118 -48.99 -11.81 -33.55
C LYS A 118 -50.33 -11.34 -32.96
N GLU A 119 -50.42 -10.07 -32.56
CA GLU A 119 -51.60 -9.46 -31.92
C GLU A 119 -52.46 -8.63 -32.91
N ASN A 120 -52.05 -8.52 -34.18
CA ASN A 120 -52.72 -7.80 -35.26
C ASN A 120 -53.13 -8.79 -36.36
#